data_AF-A0A950TBR9-F1
#
_entry.id   AF-A0A950TBR9-F1
#
_cell.length_a   1.000
_cell.length_b   1.000
_cell.length_c   1.000
_cell.angle_alpha   90.00
_cell.angle_beta   90.00
_cell.angle_gamma   90.00
#
_symmetry.space_group_name_H-M   'P 1'
#
loop_
_entity.id
_entity.type
_entity.pdbx_description
1 polymer ?
#
loop_
_entity_poly.entity_id
_entity_poly.type
_entity_poly.pdbx_seq_one_letter_code
_entity_poly.pdbx_strand_id
1 'polypeptide(L)'
;ARLADEPGATIEITDVLMVGGENPLIGNPVPGATVAAEVIAHGRGPKVIAFKKRRRKNSRRKRGFREDFTLIRITEILTDGKKPSQKAASEGKDAPEAASGA
;
A
#
# COMPACT_ATOMS: atom_id res chain seq x y z
N ALA A 1 6.68 0.24 -8.53
CA ALA A 1 7.27 -0.98 -7.92
C ALA A 1 6.46 -1.28 -6.67
N ARG A 2 6.23 -2.54 -6.34
CA ARG A 2 5.43 -2.93 -5.17
C ARG A 2 6.31 -3.20 -3.94
N LEU A 3 5.71 -3.22 -2.76
CA LEU A 3 6.37 -3.69 -1.53
C LEU A 3 6.66 -5.18 -1.62
N ALA A 4 7.70 -5.65 -0.92
CA ALA A 4 8.12 -7.05 -0.91
C ALA A 4 7.31 -7.91 0.07
N ASP A 5 6.65 -7.26 1.04
CA ASP A 5 5.87 -7.90 2.09
C ASP A 5 4.58 -8.53 1.55
N GLU A 6 4.15 -9.64 2.16
CA GLU A 6 2.94 -10.36 1.77
C GLU A 6 1.65 -9.69 2.31
N PRO A 7 0.49 -9.95 1.68
CA PRO A 7 -0.81 -9.54 2.24
C PRO A 7 -1.03 -10.09 3.66
N GLY A 8 -1.47 -9.24 4.58
CA GLY A 8 -1.61 -9.50 6.00
C GLY A 8 -0.39 -9.10 6.85
N ALA A 9 0.73 -8.71 6.22
CA ALA A 9 1.89 -8.21 6.95
C ALA A 9 1.64 -6.80 7.51
N THR A 10 2.13 -6.56 8.72
CA THR A 10 2.21 -5.21 9.31
C THR A 10 3.55 -4.57 8.90
N ILE A 11 3.48 -3.37 8.35
CA ILE A 11 4.62 -2.55 7.92
C ILE A 11 4.71 -1.28 8.77
N GLU A 12 5.94 -0.82 9.00
CA GLU A 12 6.24 0.42 9.71
C GLU A 12 6.74 1.46 8.72
N ILE A 13 6.11 2.64 8.72
CA ILE A 13 6.54 3.80 7.91
C ILE A 13 7.26 4.77 8.85
N THR A 14 8.58 4.86 8.67
CA THR A 14 9.47 5.71 9.48
C THR A 14 9.60 7.12 8.93
N ASP A 15 9.45 7.29 7.62
CA ASP A 15 9.61 8.59 6.96
C ASP A 15 8.30 9.39 7.02
N VAL A 16 8.05 10.00 8.17
CA VAL A 16 6.89 10.87 8.41
C VAL A 16 7.32 12.34 8.32
N LEU A 17 6.75 13.09 7.37
CA LEU A 17 7.10 14.50 7.14
C LEU A 17 6.24 15.47 7.94
N MET A 18 5.01 15.09 8.26
CA MET A 18 4.06 15.94 8.97
C MET A 18 3.05 15.09 9.74
N VAL A 19 2.70 15.52 10.94
CA VAL A 19 1.58 15.00 11.72
C VAL A 19 0.60 16.15 11.98
N GLY A 20 -0.63 16.00 11.50
CA GLY A 20 -1.71 16.96 11.70
C GLY A 20 -2.49 16.72 13.01
N GLY A 21 -3.22 17.74 13.48
CA GLY A 21 -4.01 17.70 14.72
C GLY A 21 -4.27 19.12 15.25
N GLU A 22 -4.57 19.25 16.54
CA GLU A 22 -4.70 20.57 17.20
C GLU A 22 -3.39 21.36 17.20
N ASN A 23 -2.25 20.66 17.34
CA ASN A 23 -0.91 21.24 17.22
C ASN A 23 -0.15 20.55 16.08
N PRO A 24 -0.17 21.10 14.85
CA PRO A 24 0.48 20.48 13.71
C PRO A 24 2.01 20.46 13.88
N LEU A 25 2.60 19.28 13.71
CA LEU A 25 4.04 19.05 13.77
C LEU A 25 4.55 18.92 12.34
N ILE A 26 5.40 19.85 11.92
CA ILE A 26 6.06 19.86 10.61
C ILE A 26 7.54 19.56 10.84
N GLY A 27 8.08 18.57 10.13
CA GLY A 27 9.45 18.12 10.31
C GLY A 27 10.11 17.71 9.00
N ASN A 28 11.35 17.28 9.10
CA ASN A 28 12.18 16.90 7.96
C ASN A 28 13.20 15.82 8.36
N PRO A 29 12.83 14.55 8.59
CA PRO A 29 11.56 13.96 9.05
C PRO A 29 11.15 14.41 10.48
N VAL A 30 9.93 14.08 10.91
CA VAL A 30 9.45 14.32 12.29
C VAL A 30 10.06 13.27 13.24
N PRO A 31 10.87 13.67 14.23
CA PRO A 31 11.50 12.73 15.15
C PRO A 31 10.46 12.06 16.04
N GLY A 32 10.54 10.72 16.16
CA GLY A 32 9.65 9.93 17.03
C GLY A 32 8.27 9.63 16.43
N ALA A 33 7.99 10.07 15.20
CA ALA A 33 6.77 9.70 14.50
C ALA A 33 6.95 8.36 13.77
N THR A 34 5.99 7.45 13.93
CA THR A 34 5.95 6.18 13.20
C THR A 34 4.51 5.83 12.88
N VAL A 35 4.25 5.40 11.65
CA VAL A 35 2.92 4.97 11.21
C VAL A 35 2.93 3.46 11.00
N ALA A 36 2.00 2.78 11.66
CA ALA A 36 1.74 1.37 11.49
C ALA A 36 0.68 1.18 10.41
N ALA A 37 0.96 0.29 9.45
CA ALA A 37 0.00 -0.07 8.42
C ALA A 37 -0.02 -1.56 8.15
N GLU A 38 -1.15 -2.07 7.68
CA GLU A 38 -1.33 -3.45 7.25
C GLU A 38 -1.44 -3.51 5.73
N VAL A 39 -0.74 -4.47 5.11
CA VAL A 39 -0.86 -4.76 3.68
C VAL A 39 -2.13 -5.56 3.44
N ILE A 40 -3.11 -4.99 2.75
CA ILE A 40 -4.37 -5.71 2.44
C ILE A 40 -4.21 -6.57 1.20
N ALA A 41 -3.65 -6.01 0.13
CA ALA A 41 -3.54 -6.71 -1.15
C ALA A 41 -2.51 -6.06 -2.09
N HIS A 42 -2.02 -6.85 -3.04
CA HIS A 42 -1.31 -6.33 -4.21
C HIS A 42 -2.21 -6.35 -5.43
N GLY A 43 -2.14 -5.29 -6.23
CA GLY A 43 -2.99 -5.12 -7.41
C GLY A 43 -2.24 -4.55 -8.59
N ARG A 44 -2.93 -4.54 -9.74
CA ARG A 44 -2.49 -3.85 -10.95
C ARG A 44 -3.48 -2.76 -11.31
N GLY A 45 -2.98 -1.56 -11.50
CA GLY A 45 -3.77 -0.39 -11.82
C GLY A 45 -4.47 -0.47 -13.19
N PRO A 46 -5.27 0.55 -13.50
CA PRO A 46 -5.89 0.68 -14.81
C PRO A 46 -4.81 0.70 -15.91
N LYS A 47 -5.16 0.16 -17.08
CA LYS A 47 -4.23 0.10 -18.20
C LYS A 47 -4.06 1.49 -18.80
N VAL A 48 -2.91 2.11 -18.57
CA VAL A 48 -2.51 3.35 -19.23
C VAL A 48 -1.93 3.01 -20.60
N ILE A 49 -2.31 3.77 -21.63
CA ILE A 49 -1.84 3.54 -23.01
C ILE A 49 -0.89 4.67 -23.39
N ALA A 50 0.39 4.36 -23.50
CA ALA A 50 1.37 5.25 -24.11
C ALA A 50 1.33 5.10 -25.62
N PHE A 51 0.74 6.08 -26.32
CA PHE A 51 0.69 6.14 -27.77
C PHE A 51 1.67 7.20 -28.31
N LYS A 52 2.69 6.76 -29.05
CA LYS A 52 3.66 7.64 -29.71
C LYS A 52 3.47 7.56 -31.21
N LYS A 53 3.12 8.67 -31.86
CA LYS A 53 2.95 8.77 -33.32
C LYS A 53 3.83 9.88 -33.87
N ARG A 54 4.64 9.57 -34.89
CA ARG A 54 5.39 10.58 -35.66
C ARG A 54 4.67 10.84 -36.98
N ARG A 55 4.29 12.10 -37.22
CA ARG A 55 3.58 12.52 -38.43
C ARG A 55 4.42 12.24 -39.68
N ARG A 56 3.82 11.67 -40.73
CA ARG A 56 4.44 11.38 -42.05
C ARG A 56 5.67 10.45 -42.04
N LYS A 57 5.98 9.79 -40.93
CA LYS A 57 7.13 8.86 -40.82
C LYS A 57 6.74 7.39 -40.74
N ASN A 58 5.49 7.06 -41.10
CA ASN A 58 4.89 5.71 -40.92
C ASN A 58 5.23 5.03 -39.58
N SER A 59 5.38 5.84 -38.53
CA SER A 59 5.87 5.39 -37.23
C SER A 59 4.80 5.68 -36.19
N ARG A 60 4.23 4.59 -35.68
CA ARG A 60 3.29 4.60 -34.55
C ARG A 60 3.67 3.46 -33.60
N ARG A 61 3.71 3.74 -32.31
CA ARG A 61 3.89 2.74 -31.25
C ARG A 61 2.79 2.91 -30.22
N LYS A 62 2.08 1.83 -29.91
CA LYS A 62 1.08 1.76 -28.85
C LYS A 62 1.58 0.76 -27.81
N ARG A 63 1.90 1.22 -26.60
CA ARG A 63 2.31 0.35 -25.50
C ARG A 63 1.31 0.51 -24.36
N GLY A 64 0.77 -0.61 -23.90
CA GLY A 64 0.03 -0.64 -22.65
C GLY A 64 0.99 -0.75 -21.47
N PHE A 65 0.73 0.00 -20.41
CA PHE A 65 1.38 -0.13 -19.12
C PHE A 65 0.31 -0.31 -18.05
N ARG A 66 0.56 -1.22 -17.12
CA ARG A 66 -0.22 -1.39 -15.90
C ARG A 66 0.77 -1.30 -14.76
N GLU A 67 0.56 -0.32 -13.90
CA GLU A 67 1.37 -0.13 -12.71
C GLU A 67 0.97 -1.13 -11.63
N ASP A 68 1.96 -1.72 -10.98
CA ASP A 68 1.73 -2.59 -9.83
C ASP A 68 1.71 -1.71 -8.57
N PHE A 69 0.69 -1.89 -7.74
CA PHE A 69 0.51 -1.14 -6.50
C PHE A 69 0.21 -2.07 -5.33
N THR A 70 0.42 -1.56 -4.13
CA THR A 70 0.08 -2.25 -2.87
C THR A 70 -0.98 -1.43 -2.15
N LEU A 71 -2.09 -2.06 -1.79
CA LEU A 71 -3.15 -1.44 -1.02
C LEU A 71 -2.86 -1.69 0.44
N ILE A 72 -2.68 -0.62 1.19
CA ILE A 72 -2.37 -0.64 2.62
C ILE A 72 -3.48 0.07 3.40
N ARG A 73 -3.71 -0.38 4.63
CA ARG A 73 -4.59 0.29 5.60
C ARG A 73 -3.76 0.76 6.77
N ILE A 74 -3.90 2.03 7.13
CA ILE A 74 -3.26 2.59 8.33
C ILE A 74 -4.01 2.08 9.56
N THR A 75 -3.28 1.51 10.51
CA THR A 75 -3.84 1.00 11.77
C THR A 75 -3.61 1.99 12.91
N GLU A 76 -2.37 2.48 13.07
CA GLU A 76 -1.99 3.34 14.18
C GLU A 76 -1.03 4.46 13.71
N ILE A 77 -1.15 5.64 14.33
CA ILE A 77 -0.22 6.76 14.16
C ILE A 77 0.39 7.04 15.54
N LEU A 78 1.70 6.89 15.67
CA LEU A 78 2.43 7.04 16.93
C LEU A 78 3.36 8.26 16.82
N THR A 79 3.28 9.17 17.78
CA THR A 79 4.07 10.42 17.83
C THR A 79 5.18 10.40 18.89
N ASP A 80 5.11 9.46 19.84
CA ASP A 80 5.94 9.47 21.06
C ASP A 80 7.16 8.54 20.97
N GLY A 81 7.58 8.13 19.77
CA GLY A 81 8.66 7.14 19.60
C GLY A 81 8.28 5.71 20.01
N LYS A 82 6.97 5.42 20.12
CA LYS A 82 6.46 4.08 20.41
C LYS A 82 6.52 3.20 19.16
N LYS A 83 6.85 1.92 19.36
CA LYS A 83 6.73 0.88 18.32
C LYS A 83 5.28 0.40 18.25
N PRO A 84 4.80 0.01 17.06
CA PRO A 84 3.42 -0.44 16.88
C PRO A 84 3.12 -1.73 17.61
N SER A 85 1.85 -1.88 18.00
CA SER A 85 1.36 -3.11 18.60
C SER A 85 1.35 -4.21 17.53
N GLN A 86 2.36 -5.09 17.56
CA GLN A 86 2.39 -6.26 16.68
C GLN A 86 1.31 -7.23 17.15
N LYS A 87 0.08 -7.08 16.64
CA LYS A 87 -0.87 -8.18 16.68
C LYS A 87 -0.49 -9.15 15.58
N ALA A 88 0.44 -10.05 15.91
CA ALA A 88 0.74 -11.23 15.12
C ALA A 88 -0.56 -12.00 14.85
N ALA A 89 -0.78 -12.33 13.59
CA ALA A 89 -1.91 -13.13 13.13
C ALA A 89 -2.04 -14.41 13.96
N SER A 90 -3.10 -14.46 14.77
CA SER A 90 -3.68 -15.69 15.31
C SER A 90 -5.17 -15.70 14.94
N GLU A 91 -5.51 -16.68 14.10
CA GLU A 91 -6.83 -17.28 13.84
C GLU A 91 -7.87 -16.42 13.08
N GLY A 92 -8.52 -16.87 12.00
CA GLY A 92 -8.74 -18.24 11.53
C GLY A 92 -8.70 -18.39 10.00
N LYS A 93 -7.96 -19.42 9.57
CA LYS A 93 -8.44 -20.33 8.54
C LYS A 93 -9.70 -21.00 9.11
N ASP A 94 -10.87 -20.60 8.65
CA ASP A 94 -12.03 -21.49 8.61
C ASP A 94 -12.58 -21.46 7.20
N ALA A 95 -12.18 -22.47 6.44
CA ALA A 95 -13.07 -23.01 5.42
C ALA A 95 -14.26 -23.65 6.15
N PRO A 96 -15.46 -23.54 5.57
CA PRO A 96 -16.21 -24.76 5.39
C PRO A 96 -16.54 -24.93 3.91
N GLU A 97 -15.90 -25.93 3.31
CA GLU A 97 -16.52 -26.74 2.27
C GLU A 97 -17.31 -27.85 2.96
N ALA A 98 -18.65 -27.86 2.75
CA ALA A 98 -19.63 -28.95 2.85
C ALA A 98 -21.00 -28.34 3.23
N ALA A 99 -22.17 -28.68 2.69
CA ALA A 99 -22.59 -29.60 1.64
C ALA A 99 -24.09 -29.32 1.32
N SER A 100 -24.51 -29.74 0.11
CA SER A 100 -25.85 -30.24 -0.29
C SER A 100 -27.14 -29.39 -0.13
N GLY A 101 -27.83 -29.20 -1.26
CA GLY A 101 -29.27 -29.49 -1.34
C GLY A 101 -30.20 -28.44 -1.96
N ALA A 102 -30.35 -28.47 -3.29
CA ALA A 102 -31.63 -28.45 -4.05
C ALA A 102 -31.35 -28.40 -5.55
#